data_AF-I4FXB4-F1
#
_entry.id   AF-I4FXB4-F1
#
_cell.length_a   1.000
_cell.length_b   1.000
_cell.length_c   1.000
_cell.angle_alpha   90.00
_cell.angle_beta   90.00
_cell.angle_gamma   90.00
#
_symmetry.space_group_name_H-M   'P 1'
#
loop_
_entity.id
_entity.type
_entity.pdbx_description
1 polymer ?
#
loop_
_entity_poly.entity_id
_entity_poly.type
_entity_poly.pdbx_seq_one_letter_code
_entity_poly.pdbx_strand_id
1 'polypeptide(L)'
;MEWLMQLQGQVVGLDTAPLIYLMEQNQAYLGLVRAFFGALSRGEFQVVTSTLTLTEVLVHPLRSGNVELACQYRDILLDQENLIRVC
;
A
#
# COMPACT_ATOMS: atom_id res chain seq x y z
N MET A 1 -15.37 12.65 0.74
CA MET A 1 -14.80 11.59 -0.12
C MET A 1 -15.81 10.46 -0.20
N GLU A 2 -16.90 10.67 -0.96
CA GLU A 2 -18.01 9.70 -1.06
C GLU A 2 -17.59 8.36 -1.69
N TRP A 3 -16.53 8.38 -2.51
CA TRP A 3 -16.03 7.17 -3.16
C TRP A 3 -15.47 6.13 -2.18
N LEU A 4 -14.98 6.51 -0.99
CA LEU A 4 -14.52 5.54 0.01
C LEU A 4 -15.67 4.73 0.60
N MET A 5 -16.86 5.33 0.74
CA MET A 5 -18.05 4.62 1.23
C MET A 5 -18.45 3.48 0.29
N GLN A 6 -18.15 3.60 -1.00
CA GLN A 6 -18.43 2.55 -1.99
C GLN A 6 -17.56 1.30 -1.76
N LEU A 7 -16.41 1.44 -1.10
CA LEU A 7 -15.49 0.33 -0.83
C LEU A 7 -15.86 -0.44 0.43
N GLN A 8 -16.77 0.08 1.26
CA GLN A 8 -17.07 -0.49 2.58
C GLN A 8 -17.51 -1.96 2.48
N GLY A 9 -16.83 -2.83 3.23
CA GLY A 9 -17.07 -4.27 3.23
C GLY A 9 -16.60 -5.02 1.97
N GLN A 10 -15.96 -4.34 1.02
CA GLN A 10 -15.45 -4.97 -0.20
C GLN A 10 -13.99 -5.42 -0.05
N VAL A 11 -13.56 -6.27 -0.99
CA VAL A 11 -12.16 -6.62 -1.21
C VAL A 11 -11.64 -5.83 -2.40
N VAL A 12 -10.61 -5.02 -2.17
CA VAL A 12 -10.06 -4.11 -3.17
C VAL A 12 -8.68 -4.59 -3.60
N GLY A 13 -8.48 -4.74 -4.90
CA GLY A 13 -7.17 -4.99 -5.49
C GLY A 13 -6.32 -3.72 -5.47
N LEU A 14 -5.13 -3.77 -4.87
CA LEU A 14 -4.20 -2.65 -4.79
C LEU A 14 -3.05 -2.85 -5.77
N ASP A 15 -2.87 -1.85 -6.64
CA ASP A 15 -1.70 -1.72 -7.51
C ASP A 15 -0.49 -1.16 -6.73
N THR A 16 0.68 -1.16 -7.35
CA THR A 16 1.93 -0.71 -6.74
C THR A 16 1.99 0.81 -6.52
N ALA A 17 1.40 1.59 -7.42
CA ALA A 17 1.52 3.05 -7.40
C ALA A 17 1.00 3.73 -6.11
N PRO A 18 -0.19 3.38 -5.54
CA PRO A 18 -0.64 3.94 -4.27
C PRO A 18 0.33 3.74 -3.10
N LEU A 19 1.02 2.59 -3.03
CA LEU A 19 2.04 2.33 -2.01
C LEU A 19 3.25 3.23 -2.21
N ILE A 20 3.77 3.35 -3.43
CA ILE A 20 4.89 4.24 -3.76
C ILE A 20 4.55 5.68 -3.37
N TYR A 21 3.36 6.16 -3.73
CA TYR A 21 2.94 7.53 -3.43
C TYR A 21 2.79 7.80 -1.94
N LEU A 22 2.41 6.80 -1.14
CA LEU A 22 2.37 6.93 0.31
C LEU A 22 3.79 7.02 0.89
N MET A 23 4.67 6.10 0.48
CA MET A 23 6.02 5.97 1.03
C MET A 23 6.93 7.13 0.62
N GLU A 24 6.90 7.52 -0.64
CA GLU A 24 7.71 8.63 -1.18
C GLU A 24 7.04 10.00 -1.00
N GLN A 25 5.88 10.04 -0.35
CA GLN A 25 5.13 11.26 -0.05
C GLN A 25 4.84 12.13 -1.28
N ASN A 26 4.40 11.50 -2.37
CA ASN A 26 4.13 12.21 -3.63
C ASN A 26 3.05 13.28 -3.42
N GLN A 27 3.42 14.57 -3.57
CA GLN A 27 2.54 15.69 -3.20
C GLN A 27 1.20 15.71 -3.95
N ALA A 28 1.16 15.24 -5.21
CA ALA A 28 -0.06 15.25 -6.01
C ALA A 28 -1.10 14.24 -5.50
N TYR A 29 -0.64 13.10 -4.97
CA TYR A 29 -1.52 11.99 -4.56
C TYR A 29 -1.56 11.76 -3.06
N LEU A 30 -0.71 12.43 -2.27
CA LEU A 30 -0.54 12.17 -0.84
C LEU A 30 -1.86 12.27 -0.06
N GLY A 31 -2.69 13.28 -0.36
CA GLY A 31 -3.99 13.44 0.29
C GLY A 31 -4.95 12.28 0.01
N LEU A 32 -4.96 11.80 -1.24
CA LEU A 32 -5.80 10.68 -1.68
C LEU A 32 -5.37 9.38 -1.00
N VAL A 33 -4.07 9.05 -1.09
CA VAL A 33 -3.55 7.79 -0.55
C VAL A 33 -3.63 7.78 0.98
N ARG A 34 -3.36 8.90 1.67
CA ARG A 34 -3.52 8.98 3.13
C ARG A 34 -4.94 8.69 3.57
N ALA A 35 -5.93 9.21 2.85
CA ALA A 35 -7.32 8.94 3.19
C ALA A 35 -7.72 7.49 2.90
N PHE A 36 -7.22 6.91 1.80
CA PHE A 36 -7.41 5.50 1.48
C PHE A 36 -6.81 4.58 2.56
N PHE A 37 -5.52 4.74 2.86
CA PHE A 37 -4.84 3.93 3.87
C PHE A 37 -5.37 4.18 5.28
N GLY A 38 -5.87 5.39 5.58
CA GLY A 38 -6.56 5.68 6.83
C GLY A 38 -7.92 4.98 6.97
N ALA A 39 -8.67 4.82 5.87
CA ALA A 39 -9.90 4.04 5.87
C ALA A 39 -9.62 2.53 5.97
N LEU A 40 -8.58 2.06 5.28
CA LEU A 40 -8.06 0.70 5.42
C LEU A 40 -7.68 0.40 6.86
N SER A 41 -6.96 1.30 7.55
CA SER A 41 -6.54 1.10 8.95
C SER A 41 -7.68 1.10 9.96
N ARG A 42 -8.86 1.60 9.57
CA ARG A 42 -10.08 1.49 10.38
C ARG A 42 -10.86 0.19 10.11
N GLY A 43 -10.37 -0.66 9.20
CA GLY A 43 -11.03 -1.91 8.83
C GLY A 43 -12.31 -1.71 8.02
N GLU A 44 -12.46 -0.57 7.33
CA GLU A 44 -13.66 -0.29 6.54
C GLU A 44 -13.80 -1.24 5.33
N PHE A 45 -12.67 -1.75 4.83
CA PHE A 45 -12.59 -2.70 3.72
C PHE A 45 -11.30 -3.52 3.81
N GLN A 46 -11.20 -4.55 2.96
CA GLN A 46 -10.00 -5.38 2.87
C GLN A 46 -9.23 -5.07 1.60
N VAL A 47 -7.91 -5.17 1.67
CA VAL A 47 -7.04 -4.97 0.52
C VAL A 47 -6.25 -6.22 0.21
N VAL A 48 -6.22 -6.57 -1.07
CA VAL A 48 -5.36 -7.62 -1.61
C VAL A 48 -4.42 -7.05 -2.66
N THR A 49 -3.22 -7.58 -2.76
CA THR A 49 -2.28 -7.27 -3.84
C THR A 49 -1.58 -8.54 -4.29
N SER A 50 -0.82 -8.45 -5.37
CA SER A 50 -0.08 -9.59 -5.93
C SER A 50 1.34 -9.67 -5.38
N THR A 51 1.93 -10.85 -5.40
CA THR A 51 3.39 -11.02 -5.19
C THR A 51 4.25 -10.20 -6.17
N LEU A 52 3.72 -9.86 -7.35
CA LEU A 52 4.42 -9.01 -8.32
C LEU A 52 4.67 -7.60 -7.76
N THR A 53 3.71 -7.04 -7.03
CA THR A 53 3.79 -5.73 -6.36
C THR A 53 5.02 -5.64 -5.45
N LEU A 54 5.33 -6.72 -4.72
CA LEU A 54 6.51 -6.80 -3.86
C LEU A 54 7.81 -6.65 -4.68
N THR A 55 7.88 -7.27 -5.85
CA THR A 55 9.06 -7.18 -6.71
C THR A 55 9.21 -5.76 -7.25
N GLU A 56 8.12 -5.13 -7.66
CA GLU A 56 8.13 -3.77 -8.21
C GLU A 56 8.61 -2.74 -7.18
N VAL A 57 8.11 -2.80 -5.94
CA VAL A 57 8.51 -1.86 -4.88
C VAL A 57 9.92 -2.10 -4.34
N LEU A 58 10.43 -3.33 -4.40
CA LEU A 58 11.76 -3.65 -3.86
C LEU A 58 12.91 -3.43 -4.85
N VAL A 59 12.67 -3.51 -6.16
CA VAL A 59 13.72 -3.37 -7.17
C VAL A 59 14.46 -2.04 -7.04
N HIS A 60 13.74 -0.92 -6.90
CA HIS A 60 14.37 0.41 -6.84
C HIS A 60 15.17 0.67 -5.54
N PRO A 61 14.60 0.44 -4.33
CA PRO A 61 15.34 0.60 -3.07
C PRO A 61 16.58 -0.29 -2.97
N LEU A 62 16.47 -1.57 -3.37
CA LEU A 62 17.60 -2.51 -3.30
C LEU A 62 18.72 -2.12 -4.26
N ARG A 63 18.39 -1.69 -5.49
CA ARG A 63 19.38 -1.18 -6.45
C ARG A 63 20.09 0.09 -5.96
N SER A 64 19.38 0.92 -5.21
CA SER A 64 19.90 2.18 -4.68
C SER A 64 20.63 2.00 -3.33
N GLY A 65 20.72 0.77 -2.81
CA GLY A 65 21.29 0.50 -1.48
C GLY A 65 20.43 1.02 -0.32
N ASN A 66 19.19 1.44 -0.58
CA ASN A 66 18.28 1.94 0.45
C ASN A 66 17.56 0.76 1.12
N VAL A 67 18.30 0.07 1.99
CA VAL A 67 17.82 -1.10 2.74
C VAL A 67 16.68 -0.73 3.68
N GLU A 68 16.68 0.48 4.24
CA GLU A 68 15.63 0.94 5.14
C GLU A 68 14.27 1.00 4.43
N LEU A 69 14.21 1.62 3.24
CA LEU A 69 12.99 1.68 2.44
C LEU A 69 12.55 0.27 1.97
N ALA A 70 13.49 -0.60 1.62
CA ALA A 70 13.21 -1.99 1.27
C ALA A 70 12.58 -2.77 2.45
N CYS A 71 13.09 -2.57 3.67
CA CYS A 71 12.53 -3.13 4.88
C CYS A 71 11.10 -2.62 5.12
N GLN A 72 10.87 -1.31 5.03
CA GLN A 72 9.53 -0.73 5.22
C GLN A 72 8.50 -1.33 4.25
N TYR A 73 8.84 -1.50 2.96
CA TYR A 73 7.95 -2.16 2.00
C TYR A 73 7.66 -3.61 2.37
N ARG A 74 8.67 -4.37 2.82
CA ARG A 74 8.48 -5.76 3.27
C ARG A 74 7.59 -5.82 4.50
N ASP A 75 7.78 -4.93 5.47
CA ASP A 75 6.99 -4.93 6.70
C ASP A 75 5.52 -4.65 6.37
N ILE A 76 5.23 -3.65 5.52
CA ILE A 76 3.85 -3.32 5.12
C ILE A 76 3.17 -4.47 4.36
N LEU A 77 3.88 -5.15 3.46
CA LEU A 77 3.30 -6.15 2.56
C LEU A 77 3.32 -7.58 3.10
N LEU A 78 4.26 -7.93 3.98
CA LEU A 78 4.48 -9.31 4.42
C LEU A 78 4.13 -9.57 5.89
N ASP A 79 3.85 -8.53 6.66
CA ASP A 79 3.41 -8.71 8.04
C ASP A 79 1.99 -9.30 8.07
N GLN A 80 1.82 -10.38 8.83
CA GLN A 80 0.58 -11.16 8.88
C GLN A 80 -0.53 -10.44 9.66
N GLU A 81 -0.16 -9.44 10.45
CA GLU A 81 -1.08 -8.54 11.16
C GLU A 81 -1.42 -7.28 10.34
N ASN A 82 -0.79 -7.09 9.17
CA ASN A 82 -1.03 -5.92 8.33
C ASN A 82 -2.30 -6.01 7.48
N LEU A 83 -2.76 -4.83 7.09
CA LEU A 83 -4.07 -4.59 6.47
C LEU A 83 -4.15 -5.04 5.00
N ILE A 84 -3.02 -5.45 4.42
CA ILE A 84 -2.88 -5.82 3.00
C ILE A 84 -2.50 -7.30 2.91
N ARG A 85 -3.34 -8.09 2.26
CA ARG A 85 -3.02 -9.50 1.94
C ARG A 85 -2.30 -9.60 0.61
N VAL A 86 -1.22 -10.36 0.57
CA VAL A 86 -0.56 -10.76 -0.68
C VAL A 86 -1.15 -12.10 -1.13
N CYS A 87 -1.67 -12.13 -2.36
CA CYS A 87 -2.22 -13.31 -3.02
C CYS A 87 -1.23 -13.93 -4.02
#